data_AF-A0A0Q6Z450-F1
#
_entry.id   AF-A0A0Q6Z450-F1
#
_cell.length_a   1.000
_cell.length_b   1.000
_cell.length_c   1.000
_cell.angle_alpha   90.00
_cell.angle_beta   90.00
_cell.angle_gamma   90.00
#
_symmetry.space_group_name_H-M   'P 1'
#
loop_
_entity.id
_entity.type
_entity.pdbx_description
1 polymer ?
#
loop_
_entity_poly.entity_id
_entity_poly.type
_entity_poly.pdbx_seq_one_letter_code
_entity_poly.pdbx_strand_id
1 'polypeptide(L)'
;MTVAPVGSGFATTVEALRLREWQLGPGQPTLVMDQFSAEDFHLIVDDRADVHVSSKDGRFYLGWFPLGRPGTDGEGWKIAVSGTAKVRGYHLSFDIETPADIVAAAVARVLETSRRVRQRAHE
;
A
#
# COMPACT_ATOMS: atom_id res chain seq x y z
N MET A 1 -27.20 -17.50 48.27
CA MET A 1 -27.03 -16.74 47.02
C MET A 1 -25.57 -16.86 46.61
N THR A 2 -25.29 -17.54 45.49
CA THR A 2 -23.92 -17.76 45.00
C THR A 2 -23.67 -16.74 43.90
N VAL A 3 -22.79 -15.77 44.14
CA VAL A 3 -22.42 -14.75 43.16
C VAL A 3 -21.56 -15.43 42.09
N ALA A 4 -21.99 -15.37 40.84
CA ALA A 4 -21.19 -15.85 39.71
C ALA A 4 -19.91 -15.00 39.59
N PRO A 5 -18.75 -15.60 39.28
CA PRO A 5 -17.54 -14.83 39.03
C PRO A 5 -17.77 -13.94 37.80
N VAL A 6 -17.42 -12.66 37.91
CA VAL A 6 -17.49 -11.68 36.83
C VAL A 6 -16.46 -12.08 35.78
N GLY A 7 -16.88 -12.89 34.81
CA GLY A 7 -16.10 -13.24 33.63
C GLY A 7 -16.16 -12.10 32.63
N SER A 8 -15.09 -11.32 32.54
CA SER A 8 -14.48 -10.78 31.30
C SER A 8 -13.69 -9.51 31.64
N GLY A 9 -12.58 -9.66 32.36
CA GLY A 9 -11.49 -8.69 32.32
C GLY A 9 -10.60 -9.00 31.11
N PHE A 10 -10.04 -7.98 30.46
CA PHE A 10 -9.11 -8.10 29.34
C PHE A 10 -8.12 -9.26 29.57
N ALA A 11 -8.29 -10.36 28.83
CA ALA A 11 -7.35 -11.48 28.83
C ALA A 11 -6.11 -11.11 28.02
N THR A 12 -5.33 -10.15 28.51
CA THR A 12 -4.03 -9.80 27.96
C THR A 12 -2.94 -10.44 28.81
N THR A 13 -1.95 -11.07 28.18
CA THR A 13 -0.81 -11.66 28.89
C THR A 13 0.25 -10.58 29.17
N VAL A 14 1.11 -10.80 30.17
CA VAL A 14 2.25 -9.90 30.43
C VAL A 14 3.14 -9.80 29.18
N GLU A 15 3.29 -10.91 28.45
CA GLU A 15 4.00 -10.98 27.17
C GLU A 15 3.39 -10.05 26.12
N ALA A 16 2.07 -9.95 26.03
CA ALA A 16 1.38 -9.08 25.07
C ALA A 16 1.56 -7.59 25.38
N LEU A 17 1.85 -7.24 26.64
CA LEU A 17 2.11 -5.88 27.12
C LEU A 17 3.58 -5.47 27.05
N ARG A 18 4.49 -6.37 26.68
CA ARG A 18 5.92 -6.03 26.59
C ARG A 18 6.15 -4.99 25.50
N LEU A 19 7.12 -4.12 25.76
CA LEU A 19 7.60 -3.15 24.77
C LEU A 19 8.09 -3.89 23.51
N ARG A 20 7.77 -3.32 22.36
CA ARG A 20 8.18 -3.83 21.05
C ARG A 20 9.26 -2.91 20.49
N GLU A 21 10.22 -3.52 19.82
CA GLU A 21 11.03 -2.80 18.86
C GLU A 21 10.20 -2.59 17.59
N TRP A 22 10.35 -1.41 17.01
CA TRP A 22 9.63 -1.02 15.80
C TRP A 22 10.62 -0.88 14.67
N GLN A 23 10.24 -1.37 13.50
CA GLN A 23 11.01 -1.16 12.29
C GLN A 23 10.99 0.32 11.92
N LEU A 24 12.18 0.88 11.67
CA LEU A 24 12.38 2.27 11.32
C LEU A 24 13.15 2.38 10.00
N GLY A 25 12.90 3.47 9.29
CA GLY A 25 13.57 3.83 8.05
C GLY A 25 12.94 3.21 6.79
N PRO A 26 13.28 3.76 5.61
CA PRO A 26 12.60 3.45 4.35
C PRO A 26 12.79 2.01 3.88
N GLY A 27 13.85 1.32 4.28
CA GLY A 27 14.16 -0.02 3.79
C GLY A 27 14.46 -0.03 2.28
N GLN A 28 14.09 -1.13 1.60
CA GLN A 28 14.41 -1.35 0.19
C GLN A 28 13.18 -1.16 -0.71
N PRO A 29 13.14 -0.15 -1.60
CA PRO A 29 12.00 0.13 -2.46
C PRO A 29 11.70 -0.99 -3.48
N THR A 30 12.70 -1.84 -3.78
CA THR A 30 12.53 -3.00 -4.69
C THR A 30 11.49 -3.99 -4.19
N LEU A 31 11.27 -4.10 -2.86
CA LEU A 31 10.20 -4.91 -2.27
C LEU A 31 8.80 -4.50 -2.75
N VAL A 32 8.63 -3.23 -3.12
CA VAL A 32 7.39 -2.72 -3.71
C VAL A 32 7.41 -2.92 -5.22
N MET A 33 8.51 -2.56 -5.88
CA MET A 33 8.60 -2.57 -7.35
C MET A 33 8.53 -3.98 -7.96
N ASP A 34 9.05 -4.99 -7.28
CA ASP A 34 9.08 -6.38 -7.78
C ASP A 34 7.69 -7.03 -7.84
N GLN A 35 6.65 -6.37 -7.33
CA GLN A 35 5.26 -6.85 -7.41
C GLN A 35 4.59 -6.59 -8.77
N PHE A 36 5.18 -5.76 -9.62
CA PHE A 36 4.58 -5.34 -10.88
C PHE A 36 5.17 -6.05 -12.09
N SER A 37 4.31 -6.59 -12.95
CA SER A 37 4.71 -7.21 -14.22
C SER A 37 4.70 -6.18 -15.35
N ALA A 38 5.65 -6.29 -16.29
CA ALA A 38 5.63 -5.49 -17.52
C ALA A 38 4.45 -5.85 -18.45
N GLU A 39 3.81 -6.99 -18.22
CA GLU A 39 2.61 -7.41 -18.94
C GLU A 39 1.39 -6.56 -18.56
N ASP A 40 1.24 -6.19 -17.29
CA ASP A 40 0.05 -5.52 -16.77
C ASP A 40 0.27 -4.04 -16.43
N PHE A 41 1.53 -3.61 -16.29
CA PHE A 41 1.89 -2.28 -15.82
C PHE A 41 2.92 -1.59 -16.72
N HIS A 42 2.90 -0.26 -16.67
CA HIS A 42 3.97 0.62 -17.15
C HIS A 42 4.80 1.07 -15.96
N LEU A 43 6.14 1.03 -16.11
CA LEU A 43 7.07 1.60 -15.15
C LEU A 43 7.87 2.69 -15.86
N ILE A 44 7.85 3.90 -15.29
CA ILE A 44 8.53 5.09 -15.81
C ILE A 44 9.35 5.69 -14.69
N VAL A 45 10.59 6.06 -15.00
CA VAL A 45 11.46 6.83 -14.11
C VAL A 45 11.62 8.22 -14.72
N ASP A 46 11.33 9.27 -13.95
CA ASP A 46 11.48 10.65 -14.42
C ASP A 46 12.91 11.19 -14.22
N ASP A 47 13.14 12.43 -14.61
CA ASP A 47 14.44 13.11 -14.50
C ASP A 47 14.88 13.38 -13.05
N ARG A 48 13.96 13.27 -12.09
CA ARG A 48 14.22 13.40 -10.65
C ARG A 48 14.44 12.04 -9.98
N ALA A 49 14.45 10.95 -10.76
CA ALA A 49 14.46 9.58 -10.29
C ALA A 49 13.20 9.20 -9.47
N ASP A 50 12.10 9.94 -9.63
CA ASP A 50 10.80 9.50 -9.15
C ASP A 50 10.33 8.35 -10.04
N VAL A 51 9.74 7.31 -9.43
CA VAL A 51 9.26 6.14 -10.14
C VAL A 51 7.75 6.12 -10.15
N HIS A 52 7.19 5.92 -11.34
CA HIS A 52 5.76 5.88 -11.59
C HIS A 52 5.40 4.51 -12.15
N VAL A 53 4.50 3.82 -11.46
CA VAL A 53 3.90 2.58 -11.94
C VAL A 53 2.41 2.82 -12.18
N SER A 54 1.92 2.50 -13.38
CA SER A 54 0.49 2.58 -13.70
C SER A 54 0.01 1.30 -14.35
N SER A 55 -1.20 0.86 -14.00
CA SER A 55 -1.80 -0.27 -14.71
C SER A 55 -2.15 0.13 -16.14
N LYS A 56 -2.05 -0.80 -17.09
CA LYS A 56 -2.36 -0.55 -18.50
C LYS A 56 -3.81 -0.15 -18.76
N ASP A 57 -4.71 -0.48 -17.85
CA ASP A 57 -6.12 -0.05 -17.90
C ASP A 57 -6.36 1.34 -17.28
N GLY A 58 -5.31 2.01 -16.78
CA GLY A 58 -5.34 3.36 -16.21
C GLY A 58 -6.02 3.46 -14.84
N ARG A 59 -6.30 2.34 -14.18
CA ARG A 59 -7.05 2.33 -12.91
C ARG A 59 -6.18 2.39 -11.67
N PHE A 60 -4.97 1.87 -11.71
CA PHE A 60 -4.03 1.86 -10.60
C PHE A 60 -2.86 2.77 -10.91
N TYR A 61 -2.40 3.48 -9.88
CA TYR A 61 -1.16 4.26 -9.90
C TYR A 61 -0.41 4.06 -8.58
N LEU A 62 0.91 3.85 -8.69
CA LEU A 62 1.88 3.95 -7.61
C LEU A 62 2.93 5.00 -8.01
N GLY A 63 3.22 5.94 -7.12
CA GLY A 63 4.37 6.82 -7.20
C GLY A 63 5.32 6.56 -6.05
N TRP A 64 6.62 6.51 -6.35
CA TRP A 64 7.70 6.51 -5.37
C TRP A 64 8.58 7.75 -5.57
N PHE A 65 8.77 8.51 -4.51
CA PHE A 65 9.42 9.80 -4.48
C PHE A 65 10.56 9.74 -3.45
N PRO A 66 11.76 9.27 -3.81
CA PRO A 66 12.84 9.02 -2.84
C PRO A 66 13.29 10.27 -2.08
N LEU A 67 13.10 11.45 -2.66
CA LEU A 67 13.42 12.75 -2.05
C LEU A 67 12.17 13.51 -1.56
N GLY A 68 11.02 12.84 -1.52
CA GLY A 68 9.72 13.44 -1.25
C GLY A 68 9.13 14.14 -2.47
N ARG A 69 7.81 14.05 -2.60
CA ARG A 69 7.08 14.67 -3.70
C ARG A 69 7.01 16.20 -3.53
N PRO A 70 7.38 17.00 -4.55
CA PRO A 70 7.31 18.44 -4.46
C PRO A 70 5.92 18.96 -4.12
N GLY A 71 5.87 19.97 -3.24
CA GLY A 71 4.61 20.58 -2.80
C GLY A 71 3.82 19.74 -1.80
N THR A 72 4.42 18.68 -1.25
CA THR A 72 3.83 17.86 -0.18
C THR A 72 4.71 17.90 1.07
N ASP A 73 4.15 17.48 2.20
CA ASP A 73 4.89 17.31 3.47
C ASP A 73 5.58 15.93 3.49
N GLY A 74 6.58 15.75 2.63
CA GLY A 74 7.41 14.55 2.60
C GLY A 74 6.72 13.28 2.08
N GLU A 75 5.73 13.38 1.18
CA GLU A 75 5.10 12.20 0.56
C GLU A 75 6.15 11.40 -0.22
N GLY A 76 6.56 10.25 0.30
CA GLY A 76 7.51 9.32 -0.31
C GLY A 76 6.84 8.28 -1.18
N TRP A 77 5.59 7.93 -0.87
CA TRP A 77 4.80 6.98 -1.65
C TRP A 77 3.37 7.45 -1.84
N LYS A 78 2.84 7.21 -3.04
CA LYS A 78 1.44 7.46 -3.37
C LYS A 78 0.84 6.23 -4.01
N ILE A 79 -0.24 5.69 -3.45
CA ILE A 79 -1.08 4.69 -4.11
C ILE A 79 -2.40 5.37 -4.47
N ALA A 80 -2.88 5.21 -5.69
CA ALA A 80 -4.18 5.70 -6.11
C ALA A 80 -4.91 4.65 -6.95
N VAL A 81 -6.20 4.48 -6.67
CA VAL A 81 -7.11 3.69 -7.48
C VAL A 81 -8.22 4.59 -7.98
N SER A 82 -8.33 4.70 -9.29
CA SER A 82 -9.34 5.50 -9.97
C SER A 82 -10.74 4.95 -9.70
N GLY A 83 -11.68 5.87 -9.47
CA GLY A 83 -13.09 5.53 -9.34
C GLY A 83 -13.75 5.22 -10.68
N THR A 84 -15.03 4.92 -10.62
CA THR A 84 -15.92 4.90 -11.78
C THR A 84 -16.83 6.13 -11.74
N ALA A 85 -17.67 6.31 -12.76
CA ALA A 85 -18.72 7.33 -12.72
C ALA A 85 -19.69 7.20 -11.53
N LYS A 86 -19.81 6.00 -10.93
CA LYS A 86 -20.77 5.70 -9.85
C LYS A 86 -20.15 5.56 -8.47
N VAL A 87 -18.88 5.18 -8.41
CA VAL A 87 -18.19 4.85 -7.16
C VAL A 87 -16.86 5.57 -7.14
N ARG A 88 -16.61 6.34 -6.08
CA ARG A 88 -15.34 7.08 -5.93
C ARG A 88 -14.17 6.12 -5.78
N GLY A 89 -13.03 6.56 -6.31
CA GLY A 89 -11.74 5.92 -6.06
C GLY A 89 -11.21 6.26 -4.67
N TYR A 90 -9.98 5.84 -4.40
CA TYR A 90 -9.30 6.14 -3.15
C TYR A 90 -7.80 6.34 -3.39
N HIS A 91 -7.13 6.90 -2.39
CA HIS A 91 -5.69 7.01 -2.39
C HIS A 91 -5.11 6.81 -0.99
N LEU A 92 -3.87 6.35 -0.95
CA LEU A 92 -3.04 6.23 0.23
C LEU A 92 -1.75 7.02 0.00
N SER A 93 -1.23 7.62 1.05
CA SER A 93 0.03 8.37 1.02
C SER A 93 0.87 7.93 2.20
N PHE A 94 2.15 7.73 1.97
CA PHE A 94 3.14 7.40 3.00
C PHE A 94 4.31 8.36 2.89
N ASP A 95 4.94 8.68 4.01
CA ASP A 95 6.12 9.53 4.03
C ASP A 95 7.37 8.81 3.49
N ILE A 96 8.47 9.57 3.35
CA ILE A 96 9.76 9.03 2.90
C ILE A 96 10.39 8.02 3.87
N GLU A 97 10.03 8.03 5.15
CA GLU A 97 10.62 7.17 6.19
C GLU A 97 9.82 5.89 6.42
N THR A 98 8.64 5.77 5.79
CA THR A 98 7.77 4.61 5.92
C THR A 98 8.48 3.37 5.37
N PRO A 99 8.62 2.30 6.17
CA PRO A 99 9.24 1.06 5.73
C PRO A 99 8.61 0.51 4.44
N ALA A 100 9.45 0.20 3.45
CA ALA A 100 9.03 -0.28 2.14
C ALA A 100 8.23 -1.60 2.20
N ASP A 101 8.42 -2.42 3.24
CA ASP A 101 7.64 -3.63 3.45
C ASP A 101 6.18 -3.36 3.87
N ILE A 102 5.94 -2.30 4.66
CA ILE A 102 4.58 -1.82 4.98
C ILE A 102 3.90 -1.33 3.70
N VAL A 103 4.60 -0.55 2.89
CA VAL A 103 4.09 -0.08 1.58
C VAL A 103 3.84 -1.27 0.67
N ALA A 104 4.76 -2.24 0.63
CA ALA A 104 4.63 -3.46 -0.16
C ALA A 104 3.40 -4.27 0.25
N ALA A 105 3.13 -4.42 1.55
CA ALA A 105 1.93 -5.09 2.05
C ALA A 105 0.64 -4.34 1.66
N ALA A 106 0.65 -3.01 1.71
CA ALA A 106 -0.48 -2.20 1.26
C ALA A 106 -0.73 -2.36 -0.25
N VAL A 107 0.33 -2.34 -1.07
CA VAL A 107 0.27 -2.57 -2.53
C VAL A 107 -0.27 -3.96 -2.83
N ALA A 108 0.29 -5.00 -2.21
CA ALA A 108 -0.17 -6.38 -2.38
C ALA A 108 -1.68 -6.47 -2.09
N ARG A 109 -2.11 -5.87 -0.98
CA ARG A 109 -3.53 -5.87 -0.61
C ARG A 109 -4.41 -5.14 -1.61
N VAL A 110 -3.95 -4.03 -2.18
CA VAL A 110 -4.66 -3.31 -3.24
C VAL A 110 -4.78 -4.20 -4.49
N LEU A 111 -3.68 -4.82 -4.92
CA LEU A 111 -3.67 -5.69 -6.10
C LEU A 111 -4.58 -6.92 -5.93
N GLU A 112 -4.65 -7.50 -4.73
CA GLU A 112 -5.58 -8.60 -4.40
C GLU A 112 -7.06 -8.21 -4.55
N THR A 113 -7.41 -6.93 -4.38
CA THR A 113 -8.78 -6.45 -4.58
C THR A 113 -9.13 -6.29 -6.05
N SER A 114 -8.14 -6.30 -6.95
CA SER A 114 -8.36 -6.26 -8.38
C SER A 114 -8.97 -7.59 -8.85
N ARG A 115 -9.97 -7.50 -9.73
CA ARG A 115 -10.55 -8.69 -10.39
C ARG A 115 -10.08 -8.70 -11.82
N ARG A 116 -9.53 -9.84 -12.28
CA ARG A 116 -9.26 -10.04 -13.70
C ARG A 116 -10.57 -9.94 -14.47
N VAL A 117 -10.70 -8.92 -15.31
CA VAL A 117 -11.81 -8.84 -16.26
C VAL A 117 -11.44 -9.74 -17.43
N ARG A 118 -12.22 -10.79 -17.70
CA ARG A 118 -12.04 -11.56 -18.94
C ARG A 118 -12.20 -10.58 -20.11
N GLN A 119 -11.18 -10.44 -20.94
CA GLN A 119 -11.35 -9.84 -22.26
C GLN A 119 -12.39 -10.69 -22.97
N ARG A 120 -13.52 -10.10 -23.38
CA ARG A 120 -14.43 -10.79 -24.29
C ARG A 120 -13.66 -10.93 -25.60
N ALA A 121 -13.48 -12.15 -26.07
CA ALA A 121 -13.08 -12.39 -27.44
C ALA A 121 -14.11 -11.70 -28.34
N HIS A 122 -13.63 -10.82 -29.21
CA HIS A 122 -14.44 -10.33 -30.31
C HIS A 122 -14.59 -11.51 -31.28
N GLU A 123 -15.82 -12.04 -31.40
CA GLU A 123 -16.28 -12.86 -32.53
C GLU A 123 -16.78 -11.95 -33.66
#